data_AF-A0A7S0Z819-F1
#
_entry.id   AF-A0A7S0Z819-F1
#
_cell.length_a   1.000
_cell.length_b   1.000
_cell.length_c   1.000
_cell.angle_alpha   90.00
_cell.angle_beta   90.00
_cell.angle_gamma   90.00
#
_symmetry.space_group_name_H-M   'P 1'
#
loop_
_entity.id
_entity.type
_entity.pdbx_description
1 polymer ?
#
loop_
_entity_poly.entity_id
_entity_poly.type
_entity_poly.pdbx_seq_one_letter_code
_entity_poly.pdbx_strand_id
1 'polypeptide(L)'
;ANCMDVDAGKKKSKKRSFSDRKRSSVEIASLPGADDIAEFTAYRLLYAAGAGSKSERSEALLRELRDVPKALKTHPFVTHALEVCEAKASSNFHRFFASYAKVARMGAYLMDIMAPSVRHDAVRAMIRAYAPTVPVDFVSRV
;
A
#
# COMPACT_ATOMS: atom_id res chain seq x y z
N ALA A 1 55.11 -0.57 17.94
CA ALA A 1 53.94 -1.19 17.29
C ALA A 1 52.86 -1.37 18.34
N ASN A 2 51.86 -0.50 18.36
CA ASN A 2 50.56 -0.79 18.93
C ASN A 2 49.50 0.08 18.25
N CYS A 3 48.46 -0.59 17.77
CA CYS A 3 47.38 -0.08 16.92
C CYS A 3 46.62 1.08 17.55
N MET A 4 46.29 2.07 16.73
CA MET A 4 45.23 3.03 16.99
C MET A 4 43.89 2.38 16.68
N ASP A 5 43.02 2.23 17.68
CA ASP A 5 41.60 1.94 17.48
C ASP A 5 40.92 3.19 16.92
N VAL A 6 40.55 3.15 15.64
CA VAL A 6 39.75 4.20 14.99
C VAL A 6 38.28 3.81 15.10
N ASP A 7 37.60 4.44 16.06
CA ASP A 7 36.17 4.29 16.32
C ASP A 7 35.34 4.72 15.10
N ALA A 8 34.68 3.74 14.46
CA ALA A 8 33.85 3.95 13.27
C ALA A 8 32.48 4.52 13.66
N GLY A 9 32.41 5.85 13.78
CA GLY A 9 31.16 6.58 13.98
C GLY A 9 30.15 6.30 12.87
N LYS A 10 29.12 5.50 13.18
CA LYS A 10 27.94 5.24 12.33
C LYS A 10 27.24 6.55 11.96
N LYS A 11 27.45 7.04 10.73
CA LYS A 11 26.64 8.11 10.13
C LYS A 11 25.18 7.62 10.00
N LYS A 12 24.31 8.02 10.92
CA LYS A 12 22.86 7.85 10.80
C LYS A 12 22.40 8.61 9.56
N SER A 13 22.10 7.89 8.48
CA SER A 13 21.40 8.42 7.32
C SER A 13 20.06 8.98 7.79
N LYS A 14 19.97 10.31 7.86
CA LYS A 14 18.75 11.04 8.18
C LYS A 14 17.80 10.79 7.01
N LYS A 15 16.93 9.78 7.14
CA LYS A 15 15.83 9.55 6.20
C LYS A 15 15.07 10.86 6.09
N ARG A 16 15.23 11.54 4.95
CA ARG A 16 14.51 12.79 4.67
C ARG A 16 13.05 12.42 4.59
N SER A 17 12.29 12.68 5.66
CA SER A 17 10.84 12.60 5.63
C SER A 17 10.36 13.68 4.65
N PHE A 18 9.75 13.24 3.56
CA PHE A 18 9.14 14.07 2.52
C PHE A 18 7.83 14.73 3.02
N SER A 19 7.80 15.17 4.28
CA SER A 19 6.61 15.64 4.98
C SER A 19 6.33 17.13 4.81
N ASP A 20 7.24 17.90 4.20
CA ASP A 20 7.12 19.37 4.08
C ASP A 20 6.64 19.85 2.70
N ARG A 21 5.51 19.32 2.22
CA ARG A 21 4.76 19.94 1.12
C ARG A 21 3.28 20.09 1.47
N LYS A 22 2.99 20.93 2.47
CA LYS A 22 1.70 21.63 2.55
C LYS A 22 1.65 22.66 1.40
N ARG A 23 1.39 22.19 0.18
CA ARG A 23 0.87 23.06 -0.89
C ARG A 23 -0.66 23.03 -0.74
N SER A 24 -1.26 24.21 -0.64
CA SER A 24 -2.69 24.45 -0.44
C SER A 24 -3.56 23.48 -1.25
N SER A 25 -4.45 22.76 -0.56
CA SER A 25 -5.28 21.67 -1.10
C SER A 25 -6.26 22.06 -2.21
N VAL A 26 -6.31 23.35 -2.57
CA VAL A 26 -7.33 23.95 -3.45
C VAL A 26 -6.80 24.15 -4.89
N GLU A 27 -5.49 24.26 -5.10
CA GLU A 27 -4.93 24.56 -6.43
C GLU A 27 -4.60 23.32 -7.28
N ILE A 28 -4.65 22.12 -6.70
CA ILE A 28 -4.13 20.90 -7.35
C ILE A 28 -5.11 20.32 -8.37
N ALA A 29 -6.42 20.50 -8.19
CA ALA A 29 -7.44 19.84 -9.01
C ALA A 29 -7.67 20.51 -10.38
N SER A 30 -7.21 21.75 -10.58
CA SER A 30 -7.43 22.53 -11.81
C SER A 30 -6.19 22.71 -12.68
N LEU A 31 -5.10 21.99 -12.39
CA LEU A 31 -3.84 22.11 -13.12
C LEU A 31 -3.69 20.99 -14.18
N PRO A 32 -3.14 21.29 -15.36
CA PRO A 32 -2.71 20.25 -16.30
C PRO A 32 -1.66 19.37 -15.58
N GLY A 33 -1.95 18.08 -15.42
CA GLY A 33 -1.15 17.14 -14.61
C GLY A 33 -1.81 16.67 -13.30
N ALA A 34 -3.09 16.98 -13.06
CA ALA A 34 -3.83 16.45 -11.92
C ALA A 34 -3.84 14.91 -11.86
N ASP A 35 -3.86 14.24 -13.01
CA ASP A 35 -3.82 12.78 -13.14
C ASP A 35 -2.53 12.18 -12.54
N ASP A 36 -1.37 12.78 -12.84
CA ASP A 36 -0.08 12.33 -12.30
C ASP A 36 -0.03 12.51 -10.78
N ILE A 37 -0.56 13.63 -10.28
CA ILE A 37 -0.60 13.89 -8.83
C ILE A 37 -1.53 12.88 -8.14
N ALA A 38 -2.68 12.56 -8.75
CA ALA A 38 -3.59 11.55 -8.25
C ALA A 38 -2.96 10.15 -8.25
N GLU A 39 -2.21 9.81 -9.31
CA GLU A 39 -1.47 8.56 -9.44
C GLU A 39 -0.40 8.41 -8.34
N PHE A 40 0.47 9.41 -8.16
CA PHE A 40 1.49 9.35 -7.11
C PHE A 40 0.88 9.33 -5.70
N THR A 41 -0.28 9.97 -5.52
CA THR A 41 -1.02 9.90 -4.26
C THR A 41 -1.57 8.49 -4.01
N ALA A 42 -2.11 7.84 -5.05
CA ALA A 42 -2.56 6.46 -4.99
C ALA A 42 -1.40 5.50 -4.64
N TYR A 43 -0.22 5.71 -5.21
CA TYR A 43 0.97 4.92 -4.89
C TYR A 43 1.41 5.06 -3.44
N ARG A 44 1.38 6.27 -2.87
CA ARG A 44 1.68 6.47 -1.45
C ARG A 44 0.73 5.67 -0.55
N LEU A 45 -0.56 5.65 -0.86
CA LEU A 45 -1.57 4.87 -0.13
C LEU A 45 -1.29 3.36 -0.21
N LEU A 46 -1.06 2.84 -1.44
CA LEU A 46 -0.78 1.42 -1.65
C LEU A 46 0.52 0.98 -0.94
N TYR A 47 1.57 1.80 -1.03
CA TYR A 47 2.84 1.53 -0.36
C TYR A 47 2.69 1.53 1.16
N ALA A 48 1.97 2.51 1.72
CA ALA A 48 1.69 2.55 3.16
C ALA A 48 0.88 1.34 3.64
N ALA A 49 -0.02 0.81 2.80
CA ALA A 49 -0.80 -0.38 3.11
C ALA A 49 0.00 -1.69 3.04
N GLY A 50 1.08 -1.74 2.25
CA GLY A 50 1.86 -2.95 1.98
C GLY A 50 3.22 -3.03 2.68
N ALA A 51 3.88 -1.90 2.94
CA ALA A 51 5.25 -1.86 3.43
C ALA A 51 5.31 -1.74 4.97
N GLY A 52 6.08 -2.62 5.61
CA GLY A 52 6.36 -2.56 7.05
C GLY A 52 5.53 -3.53 7.91
N SER A 53 5.70 -3.41 9.23
CA SER A 53 5.00 -4.25 10.19
C SER A 53 3.50 -3.93 10.28
N LYS A 54 2.68 -4.80 10.92
CA LYS A 54 1.22 -4.62 10.97
C LYS A 54 0.79 -3.28 11.57
N SER A 55 1.41 -2.85 12.67
CA SER A 55 1.12 -1.58 13.34
C SER A 55 1.59 -0.37 12.54
N GLU A 56 2.80 -0.45 11.98
CA GLU A 56 3.36 0.62 11.14
C GLU A 56 2.50 0.89 9.91
N ARG A 57 1.96 -0.16 9.27
CA ARG A 57 1.09 -0.03 8.10
C ARG A 57 -0.18 0.74 8.40
N SER A 58 -0.85 0.43 9.52
CA SER A 58 -2.05 1.16 9.92
C SER A 58 -1.77 2.63 10.22
N GLU A 59 -0.69 2.92 10.94
CA GLU A 59 -0.31 4.30 11.26
C GLU A 59 0.10 5.09 10.01
N ALA A 60 0.90 4.48 9.14
CA ALA A 60 1.33 5.09 7.88
C ALA A 60 0.12 5.39 6.98
N LEU A 61 -0.81 4.43 6.83
CA LEU A 61 -2.00 4.62 6.01
C LEU A 61 -2.88 5.77 6.56
N LEU A 62 -3.09 5.83 7.87
CA LEU A 62 -3.86 6.92 8.49
C LEU A 62 -3.22 8.29 8.28
N ARG A 63 -1.89 8.38 8.32
CA ARG A 63 -1.15 9.61 8.03
C ARG A 63 -1.36 10.04 6.57
N GLU A 64 -1.21 9.10 5.64
CA GLU A 64 -1.39 9.35 4.21
C GLU A 64 -2.82 9.78 3.88
N LEU A 65 -3.84 9.13 4.46
CA LEU A 65 -5.25 9.49 4.29
C LEU A 65 -5.60 10.90 4.79
N ARG A 66 -4.88 11.40 5.80
CA ARG A 66 -5.01 12.77 6.31
C ARG A 66 -4.42 13.79 5.32
N ASP A 67 -3.31 13.40 4.68
CA ASP A 67 -2.59 14.26 3.74
C ASP A 67 -3.26 14.32 2.36
N VAL A 68 -4.13 13.35 2.02
CA VAL A 68 -4.86 13.31 0.73
C VAL A 68 -5.86 14.47 0.62
N PRO A 69 -5.71 15.38 -0.37
CA PRO A 69 -6.67 16.45 -0.64
C PRO A 69 -8.05 15.90 -0.95
N LYS A 70 -9.11 16.53 -0.41
CA LYS A 70 -10.50 16.11 -0.64
C LYS A 70 -10.87 16.07 -2.13
N ALA A 71 -10.33 17.00 -2.92
CA ALA A 71 -10.59 17.09 -4.36
C ALA A 71 -10.03 15.89 -5.15
N LEU A 72 -8.97 15.23 -4.67
CA LEU A 72 -8.38 14.06 -5.32
C LEU A 72 -9.05 12.75 -4.91
N LYS A 73 -9.87 12.73 -3.85
CA LYS A 73 -10.52 11.51 -3.36
C LYS A 73 -11.51 10.91 -4.35
N THR A 74 -12.08 11.74 -5.22
CA THR A 74 -13.01 11.31 -6.27
C THR A 74 -12.30 10.84 -7.53
N HIS A 75 -10.97 10.99 -7.62
CA HIS A 75 -10.21 10.60 -8.80
C HIS A 75 -10.12 9.07 -8.92
N PRO A 76 -10.28 8.48 -10.12
CA PRO A 76 -10.27 7.03 -10.31
C PRO A 76 -9.06 6.32 -9.68
N PHE A 77 -7.84 6.83 -9.88
CA PHE A 77 -6.64 6.24 -9.25
C PHE A 77 -6.71 6.19 -7.70
N VAL A 78 -7.18 7.27 -7.07
CA VAL A 78 -7.25 7.35 -5.61
C VAL A 78 -8.41 6.49 -5.09
N THR A 79 -9.57 6.54 -5.74
CA THR A 79 -10.70 5.67 -5.39
C THR A 79 -10.31 4.20 -5.45
N HIS A 80 -9.60 3.79 -6.50
CA HIS A 80 -9.12 2.43 -6.65
C HIS A 80 -8.15 2.03 -5.53
N ALA A 81 -7.18 2.89 -5.19
CA ALA A 81 -6.25 2.63 -4.09
C ALA A 81 -6.98 2.50 -2.74
N LEU A 82 -8.03 3.28 -2.51
CA LEU A 82 -8.88 3.18 -1.32
C LEU A 82 -9.63 1.86 -1.27
N GLU A 83 -10.20 1.39 -2.39
CA GLU A 83 -10.85 0.08 -2.47
C GLU A 83 -9.89 -1.06 -2.16
N VAL A 84 -8.65 -0.99 -2.62
CA VAL A 84 -7.60 -1.98 -2.31
C VAL A 84 -7.25 -1.95 -0.82
N CYS A 85 -7.13 -0.76 -0.23
CA CYS A 85 -6.88 -0.60 1.21
C CYS A 85 -8.04 -1.15 2.05
N GLU A 86 -9.28 -0.88 1.65
CA GLU A 86 -10.49 -1.39 2.28
C GLU A 86 -10.56 -2.93 2.18
N ALA A 87 -10.36 -3.48 0.98
CA ALA A 87 -10.34 -4.93 0.77
C ALA A 87 -9.27 -5.61 1.63
N LYS A 88 -8.08 -5.00 1.76
CA LYS A 88 -7.01 -5.51 2.63
C LYS A 88 -7.37 -5.42 4.11
N ALA A 89 -7.97 -4.32 4.56
CA ALA A 89 -8.38 -4.14 5.95
C ALA A 89 -9.50 -5.11 6.35
N SER A 90 -10.49 -5.31 5.48
CA SER A 90 -11.60 -6.25 5.69
C SER A 90 -11.25 -7.71 5.42
N SER A 91 -10.00 -8.00 5.02
CA SER A 91 -9.55 -9.36 4.62
C SER A 91 -10.41 -9.98 3.52
N ASN A 92 -10.97 -9.15 2.62
CA ASN A 92 -11.75 -9.63 1.47
C ASN A 92 -10.81 -9.92 0.29
N PHE A 93 -10.33 -11.16 0.24
CA PHE A 93 -9.34 -11.59 -0.73
C PHE A 93 -9.87 -11.57 -2.18
N HIS A 94 -11.14 -11.92 -2.41
CA HIS A 94 -11.76 -11.88 -3.75
C HIS A 94 -11.78 -10.47 -4.32
N ARG A 95 -12.20 -9.48 -3.51
CA ARG A 95 -12.21 -8.08 -3.93
C ARG A 95 -10.80 -7.57 -4.17
N PHE A 96 -9.84 -7.96 -3.35
CA PHE A 96 -8.43 -7.59 -3.53
C PHE A 96 -7.88 -8.05 -4.89
N PHE A 97 -8.05 -9.33 -5.26
CA PHE A 97 -7.54 -9.84 -6.54
C PHE A 97 -8.37 -9.36 -7.75
N ALA A 98 -9.67 -9.12 -7.58
CA ALA A 98 -10.48 -8.47 -8.61
C ALA A 98 -10.02 -7.03 -8.90
N SER A 99 -9.64 -6.29 -7.85
CA SER A 99 -9.01 -4.98 -8.00
C SER A 99 -7.62 -5.08 -8.60
N TYR A 100 -6.85 -6.12 -8.25
CA TYR A 100 -5.50 -6.36 -8.82
C TYR A 100 -5.51 -6.40 -10.35
N ALA A 101 -6.47 -7.11 -10.95
CA ALA A 101 -6.62 -7.23 -12.40
C ALA A 101 -7.02 -5.92 -13.10
N LYS A 102 -7.59 -4.96 -12.37
CA LYS A 102 -8.10 -3.69 -12.91
C LYS A 102 -7.14 -2.52 -12.72
N VAL A 103 -6.00 -2.74 -12.07
CA VAL A 103 -5.07 -1.65 -11.80
C VAL A 103 -4.48 -1.09 -13.07
N ALA A 104 -4.58 0.23 -13.19
CA ALA A 104 -3.91 0.99 -14.21
C ALA A 104 -2.44 1.27 -13.83
N ARG A 105 -1.59 1.33 -14.86
CA ARG A 105 -0.18 1.78 -14.76
C ARG A 105 0.64 0.94 -13.78
N MET A 106 1.48 1.57 -12.98
CA MET A 106 2.51 0.92 -12.15
C MET A 106 1.99 0.45 -10.77
N GLY A 107 0.68 0.63 -10.48
CA GLY A 107 0.12 0.27 -9.18
C GLY A 107 0.18 -1.23 -8.87
N ALA A 108 0.25 -2.08 -9.91
CA ALA A 108 0.33 -3.53 -9.78
C ALA A 108 1.57 -3.94 -8.96
N TYR A 109 2.72 -3.30 -9.25
CA TYR A 109 3.98 -3.57 -8.54
C TYR A 109 3.91 -3.23 -7.05
N LEU A 110 3.11 -2.24 -6.65
CA LEU A 110 2.92 -1.91 -5.24
C LEU A 110 2.02 -2.94 -4.54
N MET A 111 1.01 -3.44 -5.23
CA MET A 111 0.16 -4.52 -4.70
C MET A 111 0.90 -5.85 -4.61
N ASP A 112 1.89 -6.10 -5.47
CA ASP A 112 2.73 -7.31 -5.39
C ASP A 112 3.46 -7.43 -4.05
N ILE A 113 3.76 -6.31 -3.39
CA ILE A 113 4.37 -6.30 -2.05
C ILE A 113 3.45 -7.00 -1.03
N MET A 114 2.14 -6.80 -1.16
CA MET A 114 1.15 -7.36 -0.23
C MET A 114 0.50 -8.65 -0.72
N ALA A 115 0.54 -8.96 -2.02
CA ALA A 115 -0.12 -10.11 -2.62
C ALA A 115 0.29 -11.47 -2.00
N PRO A 116 1.57 -11.76 -1.69
CA PRO A 116 1.96 -13.00 -1.00
C PRO A 116 1.30 -13.14 0.38
N SER A 117 1.24 -12.04 1.15
CA SER A 117 0.58 -12.05 2.48
C SER A 117 -0.92 -12.29 2.34
N VAL A 118 -1.57 -11.62 1.37
CA VAL A 118 -3.01 -11.79 1.11
C VAL A 118 -3.31 -13.25 0.73
N ARG A 119 -2.53 -13.86 -0.18
CA ARG A 119 -2.70 -15.26 -0.60
C ARG A 119 -2.55 -16.23 0.56
N HIS A 120 -1.52 -16.05 1.38
CA HIS A 120 -1.30 -16.91 2.55
C HIS A 120 -2.45 -16.80 3.57
N ASP A 121 -2.93 -15.59 3.83
CA ASP A 121 -4.07 -15.36 4.72
C ASP A 121 -5.37 -15.98 4.15
N ALA A 122 -5.57 -15.90 2.83
CA ALA A 122 -6.70 -16.50 2.13
C ALA A 122 -6.70 -18.03 2.25
N VAL A 123 -5.60 -18.69 1.91
CA VAL A 123 -5.48 -20.16 2.01
C VAL A 123 -5.67 -20.62 3.45
N ARG A 124 -5.08 -19.91 4.43
CA ARG A 124 -5.28 -20.22 5.85
C ARG A 124 -6.76 -20.10 6.25
N ALA A 125 -7.47 -19.09 5.79
CA ALA A 125 -8.89 -18.92 6.06
C ALA A 125 -9.72 -20.04 5.41
N MET A 126 -9.41 -20.41 4.16
CA MET A 126 -10.09 -21.50 3.44
C MET A 126 -9.92 -22.85 4.14
N ILE A 127 -8.70 -23.20 4.53
CA ILE A 127 -8.42 -24.46 5.25
C ILE A 127 -9.20 -24.52 6.56
N ARG A 128 -9.31 -23.40 7.28
CA ARG A 128 -10.07 -23.33 8.54
C ARG A 128 -11.58 -23.45 8.34
N ALA A 129 -12.11 -22.90 7.25
CA ALA A 129 -13.54 -22.91 6.96
C ALA A 129 -14.03 -24.26 6.41
N TYR A 130 -13.20 -24.96 5.63
CA TYR A 130 -13.58 -26.18 4.88
C TYR A 130 -12.97 -27.49 5.43
N ALA A 131 -12.40 -27.49 6.63
CA ALA A 131 -11.85 -28.72 7.23
C ALA A 131 -12.94 -29.83 7.32
N PRO A 132 -12.63 -31.11 6.98
CA PRO A 132 -11.30 -31.71 6.80
C PRO A 132 -10.78 -31.79 5.34
N THR A 133 -11.58 -31.44 4.32
CA THR A 133 -11.18 -31.59 2.91
C THR A 133 -11.51 -30.34 2.10
N VAL A 134 -10.52 -29.81 1.39
CA VAL A 134 -10.68 -28.65 0.50
C VAL A 134 -10.39 -29.10 -0.93
N PRO A 135 -11.32 -28.92 -1.89
CA PRO A 135 -11.08 -29.22 -3.28
C PRO A 135 -9.93 -28.35 -3.84
N VAL A 136 -8.97 -28.98 -4.53
CA VAL A 136 -7.80 -28.29 -5.09
C VAL A 136 -8.21 -27.24 -6.14
N ASP A 137 -9.29 -27.50 -6.90
CA ASP A 137 -9.83 -26.54 -7.88
C ASP A 137 -10.20 -25.20 -7.22
N PHE A 138 -10.77 -25.25 -6.01
CA PHE A 138 -11.18 -24.05 -5.27
C PHE A 138 -9.98 -23.22 -4.81
N VAL A 139 -8.92 -23.88 -4.34
CA VAL A 139 -7.68 -23.21 -3.88
C VAL A 139 -6.89 -22.64 -5.07
N SER A 140 -6.95 -23.28 -6.24
CA SER A 140 -6.21 -22.85 -7.43
C SER A 140 -6.68 -21.52 -8.04
N ARG A 141 -7.89 -21.09 -7.71
CA ARG A 141 -8.53 -19.87 -8.25
C ARG A 141 -8.23 -18.60 -7.44
N VAL A 142 -7.35 -18.69 -6.43
CA VAL A 142 -6.96 -17.61 -5.50
C VAL A 142 -5.62 -17.00 -5.84
#